data_AF-A0A958D6R0-F1
#
_entry.id   AF-A0A958D6R0-F1
#
_cell.length_a   1.000
_cell.length_b   1.000
_cell.length_c   1.000
_cell.angle_alpha   90.00
_cell.angle_beta   90.00
_cell.angle_gamma   90.00
#
_symmetry.space_group_name_H-M   'P 1'
#
loop_
_entity.id
_entity.type
_entity.pdbx_description
1 polymer ?
#
loop_
_entity_poly.entity_id
_entity_poly.type
_entity_poly.pdbx_seq_one_letter_code
_entity_poly.pdbx_strand_id
1 'polypeptide(L)'
;HITGAEERYIFHITGGKQSAEASRPTSAASLAELRARVAASGETLLQLATSLDGSIRVLVGAGDDAILIPVEALLLQAIHHAHEHRTQIETMLGQLGIDPPGLSGWRYFVEQIK
;
A
#
# COMPACT_ATOMS: atom_id res chain seq x y z
N HIS A 1 -1.39 -6.79 -7.31
CA HIS A 1 -2.50 -5.85 -7.08
C HIS A 1 -2.16 -4.85 -5.98
N ILE A 2 -2.05 -5.26 -4.70
CA ILE A 2 -1.67 -4.38 -3.57
C ILE A 2 -0.42 -3.54 -3.89
N THR A 3 0.68 -4.19 -4.27
CA THR A 3 1.95 -3.52 -4.61
C THR A 3 1.78 -2.43 -5.67
N GLY A 4 1.06 -2.71 -6.75
CA GLY A 4 0.83 -1.74 -7.83
C GLY A 4 -0.10 -0.59 -7.41
N ALA A 5 -1.03 -0.83 -6.49
CA ALA A 5 -1.87 0.22 -5.92
C ALA A 5 -1.05 1.16 -5.01
N GLU A 6 -0.25 0.62 -4.09
CA GLU A 6 0.63 1.39 -3.21
C GLU A 6 1.63 2.25 -4.01
N GLU A 7 2.28 1.65 -5.02
CA GLU A 7 3.19 2.39 -5.92
C GLU A 7 2.47 3.50 -6.69
N ARG A 8 1.21 3.31 -7.08
CA ARG A 8 0.41 4.35 -7.75
C ARG A 8 0.02 5.49 -6.80
N TYR A 9 -0.27 5.20 -5.54
CA TYR A 9 -0.49 6.26 -4.55
C TYR A 9 0.79 7.07 -4.34
N ILE A 10 1.94 6.41 -4.21
CA ILE A 10 3.25 7.09 -4.14
C ILE A 10 3.50 7.93 -5.40
N PHE A 11 3.21 7.41 -6.59
CA PHE A 11 3.33 8.16 -7.84
C PHE A 11 2.56 9.48 -7.80
N HIS A 12 1.29 9.44 -7.37
CA HIS A 12 0.45 10.63 -7.29
C HIS A 12 0.98 11.61 -6.23
N ILE A 13 1.29 11.12 -5.03
CA ILE A 13 1.77 11.96 -3.91
C ILE A 13 3.09 12.65 -4.27
N THR A 14 3.97 11.98 -5.01
CA THR A 14 5.31 12.49 -5.37
C THR A 14 5.36 13.26 -6.69
N GLY A 15 4.21 13.46 -7.35
CA GLY A 15 4.15 14.22 -8.61
C GLY A 15 4.78 13.48 -9.80
N GLY A 16 4.69 12.15 -9.82
CA GLY A 16 4.94 11.36 -11.02
C GLY A 16 6.30 10.68 -11.12
N LYS A 17 7.00 10.46 -10.00
CA LYS A 17 8.26 9.71 -9.98
C LYS A 17 7.99 8.25 -9.54
N GLN A 18 7.96 7.31 -10.51
CA GLN A 18 7.82 5.82 -10.40
C GLN A 18 6.39 5.28 -10.13
N SER A 19 5.89 4.13 -10.65
CA SER A 19 6.47 2.89 -11.21
C SER A 19 5.51 2.18 -12.20
N ALA A 20 6.02 1.22 -12.97
CA ALA A 20 5.27 0.33 -13.86
C ALA A 20 4.64 -0.86 -13.11
N GLU A 21 3.47 -1.33 -13.58
CA GLU A 21 2.74 -2.44 -12.97
C GLU A 21 3.53 -3.76 -13.03
N ALA A 22 3.58 -4.49 -11.90
CA ALA A 22 4.23 -5.80 -11.83
C ALA A 22 3.41 -6.87 -12.56
N SER A 23 4.07 -7.72 -13.34
CA SER A 23 3.47 -8.97 -13.82
C SER A 23 3.07 -9.88 -12.66
N ARG A 24 2.05 -10.73 -12.88
CA ARG A 24 1.63 -11.72 -11.88
C ARG A 24 2.81 -12.64 -11.52
N PRO A 25 3.00 -12.98 -10.23
CA PRO A 25 4.07 -13.87 -9.84
C PRO A 25 3.79 -15.29 -10.35
N THR A 26 4.75 -15.85 -11.07
CA THR A 26 4.70 -17.23 -11.59
C THR A 26 5.87 -18.08 -11.06
N SER A 27 6.73 -17.49 -10.23
CA SER A 27 7.93 -18.12 -9.68
C SER A 27 8.25 -17.60 -8.27
N ALA A 28 9.07 -18.32 -7.52
CA ALA A 28 9.58 -17.86 -6.23
C ALA A 28 10.37 -16.54 -6.34
N ALA A 29 11.13 -16.36 -7.43
CA ALA A 29 11.86 -15.13 -7.70
C ALA A 29 10.91 -13.93 -7.87
N SER A 30 9.81 -14.10 -8.61
CA SER A 30 8.79 -13.04 -8.75
C SER A 30 8.06 -12.76 -7.43
N LEU A 31 7.90 -13.74 -6.54
CA LEU A 31 7.34 -13.53 -5.20
C LEU A 31 8.32 -12.76 -4.29
N ALA A 32 9.61 -13.08 -4.36
CA ALA A 32 10.66 -12.35 -3.63
C ALA A 32 10.74 -10.88 -4.08
N GLU A 33 10.62 -10.62 -5.38
CA GLU A 33 10.53 -9.27 -5.93
C GLU A 33 9.32 -8.52 -5.37
N LEU A 34 8.13 -9.13 -5.40
CA LEU A 34 6.92 -8.52 -4.83
C LEU A 34 7.09 -8.22 -3.33
N ARG A 35 7.71 -9.12 -2.57
CA ARG A 35 8.00 -8.88 -1.15
C ARG A 35 8.90 -7.66 -0.94
N ALA A 36 9.98 -7.54 -1.72
CA ALA A 36 10.89 -6.41 -1.63
C ALA A 36 10.19 -5.09 -1.99
N ARG A 37 9.34 -5.10 -3.01
CA ARG A 37 8.57 -3.93 -3.44
C ARG A 37 7.54 -3.49 -2.40
N VAL A 38 6.79 -4.43 -1.81
CA VAL A 38 5.83 -4.13 -0.73
C VAL A 38 6.53 -3.56 0.51
N ALA A 39 7.72 -4.06 0.85
CA ALA A 39 8.51 -3.47 1.93
C ALA A 39 8.92 -2.03 1.60
N ALA A 40 9.44 -1.80 0.40
CA ALA A 40 9.87 -0.46 -0.04
C ALA A 40 8.70 0.55 -0.13
N SER A 41 7.54 0.14 -0.66
CA SER A 41 6.35 0.99 -0.72
C SER A 41 5.80 1.29 0.67
N GLY A 42 5.79 0.31 1.57
CA GLY A 42 5.39 0.50 2.97
C GLY A 42 6.25 1.54 3.69
N GLU A 43 7.58 1.41 3.61
CA GLU A 43 8.51 2.40 4.19
C GLU A 43 8.31 3.80 3.59
N THR A 44 8.12 3.88 2.27
CA THR A 44 7.88 5.15 1.59
C THR A 44 6.57 5.79 2.04
N LEU A 45 5.48 5.03 2.14
CA LEU A 45 4.19 5.53 2.60
C LEU A 45 4.25 6.00 4.06
N LEU A 46 4.98 5.30 4.92
CA LEU A 46 5.21 5.70 6.31
C LEU A 46 6.00 7.02 6.38
N GLN A 47 7.06 7.14 5.58
CA GLN A 47 7.84 8.37 5.47
C GLN A 47 6.98 9.54 4.97
N LEU A 48 6.17 9.34 3.93
CA LEU A 48 5.26 10.38 3.42
C LEU A 48 4.23 10.78 4.47
N ALA A 49 3.63 9.80 5.17
CA ALA A 49 2.65 10.07 6.22
C ALA A 49 3.21 10.88 7.40
N THR A 50 4.51 10.80 7.66
CA THR A 50 5.16 11.49 8.79
C THR A 50 5.85 12.79 8.40
N SER A 51 6.07 13.05 7.11
CA SER A 51 6.82 14.22 6.63
C SER A 51 5.96 15.26 5.91
N LEU A 52 4.80 14.86 5.39
CA LEU A 52 3.94 15.75 4.60
C LEU A 52 3.04 16.61 5.48
N ASP A 53 2.83 17.84 5.03
CA ASP A 53 1.85 18.76 5.59
C ASP A 53 0.44 18.47 5.05
N GLY A 54 -0.57 18.60 5.91
CA GLY A 54 -1.97 18.30 5.56
C GLY A 54 -2.62 19.32 4.61
N SER A 55 -1.95 20.44 4.31
CA SER A 55 -2.45 21.36 3.28
C SER A 55 -2.20 20.85 1.85
N ILE A 56 -1.32 19.85 1.67
CA ILE A 56 -0.92 19.32 0.37
C ILE A 56 -2.12 18.72 -0.36
N ARG A 57 -2.25 19.12 -1.63
CA ARG A 57 -3.26 18.61 -2.56
C ARG A 57 -2.58 17.83 -3.67
N VAL A 58 -3.14 16.68 -4.00
CA VAL A 58 -2.62 15.75 -5.00
C VAL A 58 -3.61 15.64 -6.15
N LEU A 59 -3.09 15.76 -7.39
CA LEU A 59 -3.88 15.57 -8.59
C LEU A 59 -4.02 14.07 -8.89
N VAL A 60 -5.25 13.60 -8.97
CA VAL A 60 -5.60 12.20 -9.25
C VAL A 60 -6.54 12.15 -10.45
N GLY A 61 -6.36 11.16 -11.33
CA GLY A 61 -7.08 11.05 -12.59
C GLY A 61 -6.24 11.51 -13.79
N ALA A 62 -6.88 11.64 -14.95
CA ALA A 62 -6.24 12.04 -16.19
C ALA A 62 -7.19 12.92 -17.02
N GLY A 63 -6.62 13.84 -17.80
CA GLY A 63 -7.39 14.76 -18.64
C GLY A 63 -8.30 15.67 -17.82
N ASP A 64 -9.48 15.96 -18.37
CA ASP A 64 -10.45 16.89 -17.79
C ASP A 64 -11.14 16.34 -16.52
N ASP A 65 -11.04 15.02 -16.27
CA ASP A 65 -11.60 14.36 -15.09
C ASP A 65 -10.64 14.37 -13.88
N ALA A 66 -9.45 14.96 -14.02
CA ALA A 66 -8.48 15.01 -12.94
C ALA A 66 -8.95 15.94 -11.80
N ILE A 67 -8.87 15.46 -10.56
CA ILE A 67 -9.32 16.18 -9.37
C ILE A 67 -8.19 16.36 -8.36
N LEU A 68 -8.22 17.49 -7.64
CA LEU A 68 -7.34 17.73 -6.50
C LEU A 68 -7.99 17.22 -5.21
N ILE A 69 -7.30 16.32 -4.53
CA ILE A 69 -7.75 15.77 -3.24
C ILE A 69 -6.70 16.02 -2.15
N PRO A 70 -7.10 16.10 -0.87
CA PRO A 70 -6.13 16.12 0.24
C PRO A 70 -5.21 14.90 0.19
N VAL A 71 -3.93 15.08 0.51
CA VAL A 71 -2.95 13.98 0.52
C VAL A 71 -3.34 12.88 1.52
N GLU A 72 -4.00 13.24 2.60
CA GLU A 72 -4.51 12.33 3.62
C GLU A 72 -5.53 11.34 3.05
N ALA A 73 -6.28 11.72 2.01
CA ALA A 73 -7.21 10.82 1.35
C ALA A 73 -6.48 9.66 0.66
N LEU A 74 -5.31 9.91 0.05
CA LEU A 74 -4.47 8.87 -0.55
C LEU A 74 -3.80 7.98 0.51
N LEU A 75 -3.33 8.58 1.60
CA LEU A 75 -2.73 7.83 2.72
C LEU A 75 -3.77 6.93 3.40
N LEU A 76 -4.98 7.45 3.65
CA LEU A 76 -6.10 6.67 4.15
C LEU A 76 -6.47 5.54 3.20
N GLN A 77 -6.53 5.82 1.90
CA GLN A 77 -6.83 4.81 0.89
C GLN A 77 -5.79 3.69 0.86
N ALA A 78 -4.49 4.02 1.02
CA ALA A 78 -3.44 3.03 1.11
C ALA A 78 -3.63 2.07 2.30
N ILE A 79 -4.00 2.60 3.47
CA ILE A 79 -4.30 1.79 4.67
C ILE A 79 -5.53 0.90 4.43
N HIS A 80 -6.63 1.50 3.95
CA HIS A 80 -7.91 0.82 3.81
C HIS A 80 -7.85 -0.29 2.74
N HIS A 81 -7.34 0.03 1.55
CA HIS A 81 -7.19 -0.92 0.44
C HIS A 81 -6.31 -2.11 0.82
N ALA A 82 -5.19 -1.84 1.49
CA ALA A 82 -4.26 -2.88 1.86
C ALA A 82 -4.78 -3.73 3.04
N HIS A 83 -5.60 -3.17 3.94
CA HIS A 83 -6.27 -3.95 5.00
C HIS A 83 -7.35 -4.89 4.44
N GLU A 84 -8.19 -4.40 3.52
CA GLU A 84 -9.24 -5.19 2.88
C GLU A 84 -8.65 -6.43 2.18
N HIS A 85 -7.64 -6.23 1.33
CA HIS A 85 -7.04 -7.36 0.62
C HIS A 85 -6.28 -8.32 1.52
N ARG A 86 -5.61 -7.84 2.57
CA ARG A 86 -4.93 -8.75 3.51
C ARG A 86 -5.96 -9.58 4.31
N THR A 87 -7.13 -9.03 4.63
CA THR A 87 -8.24 -9.80 5.23
C THR A 87 -8.76 -10.91 4.29
N GLN A 88 -8.87 -10.61 2.99
CA GLN A 88 -9.22 -11.61 1.98
C GLN A 88 -8.14 -12.71 1.88
N ILE A 89 -6.85 -12.34 1.96
CA ILE A 89 -5.74 -13.29 1.99
C ILE A 89 -5.79 -14.18 3.24
N GLU A 90 -6.02 -13.61 4.42
CA GLU A 90 -6.16 -14.40 5.66
C GLU A 90 -7.30 -15.40 5.56
N THR A 91 -8.43 -15.00 4.98
CA THR A 91 -9.57 -15.90 4.73
C THR A 91 -9.15 -17.07 3.84
N MET A 92 -8.43 -16.82 2.75
CA MET A 92 -7.94 -17.87 1.85
C MET A 92 -6.92 -18.79 2.52
N LEU A 93 -5.99 -18.24 3.31
CA LEU A 93 -5.02 -19.02 4.07
C LEU A 93 -5.73 -19.94 5.07
N GLY A 94 -6.71 -19.42 5.82
CA GLY A 94 -7.52 -20.19 6.75
C GLY A 94 -8.30 -21.33 6.08
N GLN A 95 -8.87 -21.08 4.90
CA GLN A 95 -9.54 -22.12 4.10
C GLN A 95 -8.58 -23.25 3.65
N LEU A 96 -7.28 -22.95 3.51
CA LEU A 96 -6.23 -23.92 3.20
C LEU A 96 -5.64 -24.59 4.45
N GLY A 97 -6.15 -24.28 5.66
CA GLY A 97 -5.63 -24.79 6.93
C GLY A 97 -4.29 -24.15 7.34
N ILE A 98 -3.93 -23.01 6.75
CA ILE A 98 -2.74 -22.24 7.10
C ILE A 98 -3.14 -21.17 8.11
N ASP A 99 -2.44 -21.12 9.25
CA ASP A 99 -2.68 -20.11 10.28
C ASP A 99 -2.34 -18.70 9.73
N PRO A 100 -3.29 -17.76 9.70
CA PRO A 100 -3.03 -16.42 9.21
C PRO A 100 -2.15 -15.62 10.17
N PRO A 101 -1.35 -14.65 9.68
CA PRO A 101 -0.41 -13.89 10.50
C PRO A 101 -1.10 -12.98 11.54
N GLY A 102 -2.40 -12.69 11.39
CA GLY A 102 -3.18 -11.85 12.27
C GLY A 102 -2.95 -10.36 11.98
N LEU A 103 -3.92 -9.70 11.35
CA LEU A 103 -3.84 -8.29 10.97
C LEU A 103 -4.57 -7.40 11.98
N SER A 104 -3.83 -6.82 12.94
CA SER A 104 -4.40 -5.85 13.86
C SER A 104 -3.47 -4.66 14.08
N GLY A 105 -4.01 -3.45 13.97
CA GLY A 105 -3.27 -2.23 14.33
C GLY A 105 -2.82 -2.24 15.79
N TRP A 106 -3.62 -2.82 16.69
CA TRP A 106 -3.23 -3.00 18.09
C TRP A 106 -2.01 -3.91 18.23
N ARG A 107 -1.96 -5.00 17.47
CA ARG A 107 -0.82 -5.90 17.45
C ARG A 107 0.43 -5.19 16.95
N TYR A 108 0.32 -4.42 15.87
CA TYR A 108 1.42 -3.59 15.37
C TYR A 108 1.94 -2.64 16.47
N PHE A 109 1.07 -1.87 17.14
CA PHE A 109 1.50 -0.97 18.20
C PHE A 109 2.14 -1.70 19.38
N VAL A 110 1.59 -2.85 19.80
CA VAL A 110 2.18 -3.67 20.87
C VAL A 110 3.57 -4.18 20.50
N GLU A 111 3.81 -4.50 19.22
CA GLU A 111 5.13 -4.94 18.73
C GLU A 111 6.14 -3.77 18.63
N GLN A 112 5.69 -2.54 18.38
CA GLN A 112 6.57 -1.36 18.25
C GLN A 112 6.94 -0.70 19.59
N ILE A 113 6.14 -0.88 20.65
CA ILE A 113 6.37 -0.27 21.98
C ILE A 113 7.25 -1.15 22.88
N LYS A 114 7.53 -2.39 22.48
CA LYS A 114 8.46 -3.30 23.16
C LYS A 114 9.89 -3.10 22.68
#